data_AF-A0A6G8JGM8-F1
#
_entry.id   AF-A0A6G8JGM8-F1
#
_cell.length_a   1.000
_cell.length_b   1.000
_cell.length_c   1.000
_cell.angle_alpha   90.00
_cell.angle_beta   90.00
_cell.angle_gamma   90.00
#
_symmetry.space_group_name_H-M   'P 1'
#
loop_
_entity.id
_entity.type
_entity.pdbx_description
1 polymer ?
#
loop_
_entity_poly.entity_id
_entity_poly.type
_entity_poly.pdbx_seq_one_letter_code
_entity_poly.pdbx_strand_id
1 'polypeptide(L)' 'MQLHEYLESSERGEMARLSKAIKVAQPIVSFWVNGKRQVPAERCPEIEKFTEGKVTCEELRPDVDWAVLRNSGK' A
#
# COMPACT_ATOMS: atom_id res chain seq x y z
N MET A 1 1.47 9.41 6.42
CA MET A 1 0.92 9.75 5.10
C MET A 1 0.10 8.58 4.60
N GLN A 2 -1.18 8.80 4.30
CA GLN A 2 -2.03 7.75 3.76
C GLN A 2 -1.77 7.50 2.27
N LEU A 3 -2.09 6.29 1.79
CA LEU A 3 -1.89 5.90 0.38
C LEU A 3 -2.62 6.84 -0.61
N HIS A 4 -3.79 7.37 -0.22
CA HIS A 4 -4.52 8.31 -1.06
C HIS A 4 -3.76 9.64 -1.20
N GLU A 5 -3.27 10.19 -0.09
CA GLU A 5 -2.50 11.44 -0.09
C GLU A 5 -1.22 11.29 -0.92
N TYR A 6 -0.55 10.14 -0.81
CA TYR A 6 0.63 9.83 -1.62
C TYR A 6 0.31 9.93 -3.10
N LEU A 7 -0.73 9.24 -3.56
CA LEU A 7 -1.10 9.20 -4.97
C LEU A 7 -1.66 10.54 -5.48
N GLU A 8 -2.28 11.35 -4.64
CA GLU A 8 -2.72 12.71 -4.98
C GLU A 8 -1.54 13.68 -5.14
N SER A 9 -0.51 13.53 -4.32
CA SER A 9 0.72 14.35 -4.39
C SER A 9 1.73 13.88 -5.45
N SER A 10 1.62 12.65 -5.91
CA SER A 10 2.50 12.06 -6.92
C SER A 10 2.15 12.48 -8.36
N GLU A 11 3.07 12.20 -9.28
CA GLU A 11 2.87 12.42 -10.70
C GLU A 11 1.73 11.59 -11.30
N ARG A 12 1.10 12.12 -12.36
CA ARG A 12 0.00 11.45 -13.07
C ARG A 12 0.43 10.07 -13.55
N GLY A 13 -0.40 9.07 -13.25
CA GLY A 13 -0.14 7.68 -13.62
C GLY A 13 0.56 6.86 -12.54
N GLU A 14 0.89 7.45 -11.38
CA GLU A 14 1.51 6.72 -10.28
C GLU A 14 0.69 5.51 -9.82
N MET A 15 -0.64 5.64 -9.76
CA MET A 15 -1.54 4.52 -9.46
C MET A 15 -1.37 3.35 -10.43
N ALA A 16 -1.13 3.63 -11.73
CA ALA A 16 -0.90 2.60 -12.73
C ALA A 16 0.51 1.98 -12.61
N ARG A 17 1.51 2.75 -12.16
CA ARG A 17 2.84 2.21 -11.83
C ARG A 17 2.77 1.32 -10.59
N LEU A 18 2.11 1.75 -9.53
CA LEU A 18 1.88 0.96 -8.32
C LEU A 18 1.18 -0.35 -8.66
N SER A 19 0.07 -0.30 -9.42
CA SER A 19 -0.68 -1.50 -9.80
C SER A 19 0.18 -2.50 -10.59
N LYS A 20 1.02 -2.01 -11.51
CA LYS A 20 1.97 -2.84 -12.28
C LYS A 20 3.07 -3.42 -11.39
N ALA A 21 3.61 -2.63 -10.47
CA ALA A 21 4.69 -3.04 -9.59
C ALA A 21 4.28 -4.21 -8.68
N ILE A 22 3.07 -4.14 -8.10
CA ILE A 22 2.54 -5.18 -7.20
C ILE A 22 1.66 -6.21 -7.94
N LYS A 23 1.61 -6.14 -9.28
CA LYS A 23 0.89 -7.05 -10.17
C LYS A 23 -0.59 -7.22 -9.84
N VAL A 24 -1.28 -6.12 -9.56
CA VAL A 24 -2.74 -6.09 -9.35
C VAL A 24 -3.42 -5.23 -10.41
N ALA A 25 -4.71 -5.47 -10.63
CA ALA A 25 -5.49 -4.63 -11.53
C ALA A 25 -5.65 -3.22 -10.94
N GLN A 26 -5.56 -2.18 -11.78
CA GLN A 26 -5.69 -0.78 -11.36
C GLN A 26 -6.99 -0.48 -10.57
N PRO A 27 -8.17 -1.06 -10.91
CA PRO A 27 -9.38 -0.85 -10.11
C PRO A 27 -9.26 -1.35 -8.66
N ILE A 28 -8.43 -2.36 -8.40
CA ILE A 28 -8.18 -2.86 -7.04
C ILE A 28 -7.46 -1.79 -6.21
N VAL A 29 -6.42 -1.18 -6.78
CA VAL A 29 -5.72 -0.06 -6.13
C VAL A 29 -6.68 1.11 -5.90
N SER A 30 -7.54 1.43 -6.88
CA SER A 30 -8.56 2.46 -6.71
C SER A 30 -9.51 2.16 -5.55
N PHE A 31 -9.89 0.90 -5.32
CA PHE A 31 -10.70 0.54 -4.15
C PHE A 31 -9.99 0.77 -2.81
N TRP A 32 -8.69 0.54 -2.75
CA TRP A 32 -7.89 0.82 -1.55
C TRP A 32 -7.79 2.31 -1.27
N VAL A 33 -7.48 3.09 -2.31
CA VAL A 33 -7.35 4.55 -2.22
C VAL A 33 -8.65 5.21 -1.79
N ASN A 34 -9.78 4.75 -2.31
CA ASN A 34 -11.10 5.28 -1.96
C ASN A 34 -11.67 4.68 -0.66
N GLY A 35 -10.91 3.85 0.07
CA GLY A 35 -11.38 3.19 1.29
C GLY A 35 -12.52 2.19 1.09
N LYS A 36 -12.88 1.86 -0.16
CA LYS A 36 -13.94 0.86 -0.48
C LYS A 36 -13.52 -0.55 -0.09
N ARG A 37 -12.22 -0.83 -0.08
CA ARG A 37 -11.64 -2.09 0.37
C ARG A 37 -10.37 -1.82 1.18
N GLN A 38 -10.18 -2.59 2.23
CA GLN A 38 -8.95 -2.59 2.99
C GLN A 38 -7.81 -3.23 2.19
N VAL A 39 -6.58 -2.73 2.36
CA VAL A 39 -5.39 -3.33 1.75
C VAL A 39 -5.10 -4.67 2.43
N PRO A 40 -4.92 -5.77 1.68
CA PRO A 40 -4.50 -7.04 2.26
C PRO A 40 -3.11 -6.91 2.91
N ALA A 41 -2.91 -7.50 4.09
CA ALA A 41 -1.63 -7.41 4.81
C ALA A 41 -0.46 -7.94 3.96
N GLU A 42 -0.66 -8.99 3.16
CA GLU A 42 0.36 -9.51 2.23
C GLU A 42 0.87 -8.46 1.23
N ARG A 43 0.09 -7.41 0.92
CA ARG A 43 0.42 -6.36 -0.06
C ARG A 43 1.05 -5.12 0.56
N CYS A 44 0.87 -4.91 1.86
CA CYS A 44 1.39 -3.71 2.54
C CYS A 44 2.91 -3.57 2.36
N PRO A 45 3.74 -4.63 2.51
CA PRO A 45 5.19 -4.51 2.29
C PRO A 45 5.57 -4.13 0.85
N GLU A 46 4.79 -4.60 -0.14
CA GLU A 46 5.02 -4.24 -1.54
C GLU A 46 4.72 -2.76 -1.80
N ILE A 47 3.66 -2.23 -1.19
CA ILE A 47 3.28 -0.81 -1.26
C ILE A 47 4.31 0.06 -0.54
N GLU A 48 4.74 -0.33 0.66
CA GLU A 48 5.77 0.40 1.42
C GLU A 48 7.09 0.47 0.62
N LYS A 49 7.49 -0.65 0.02
CA LYS A 49 8.67 -0.69 -0.84
C LYS A 49 8.52 0.19 -2.09
N PHE A 50 7.35 0.18 -2.73
CA PHE A 50 7.09 1.00 -3.92
C PHE A 50 7.11 2.50 -3.60
N THR A 51 6.57 2.88 -2.45
CA THR A 51 6.52 4.27 -1.99
C THR A 51 7.81 4.71 -1.27
N GLU A 52 8.85 3.87 -1.27
CA GLU A 52 10.13 4.14 -0.61
C GLU A 52 9.98 4.50 0.88
N GLY A 53 9.02 3.86 1.56
CA GLY A 53 8.74 4.11 2.98
C GLY A 53 7.91 5.36 3.27
N LYS A 54 7.42 6.08 2.25
CA LYS A 54 6.51 7.23 2.46
C LYS A 54 5.15 6.80 2.99
N VAL A 55 4.71 5.60 2.62
CA VAL A 55 3.48 4.97 3.13
C VAL A 55 3.89 3.68 3.81
N THR A 56 3.78 3.61 5.13
CA THR A 56 4.22 2.43 5.88
C THR A 56 3.10 1.38 6.01
N CYS A 57 3.48 0.14 6.28
CA CYS A 57 2.53 -0.92 6.57
C CYS A 57 1.60 -0.56 7.74
N GLU A 58 2.11 0.10 8.79
CA GLU A 58 1.32 0.55 9.95
C GLU A 58 0.22 1.54 9.55
N GLU A 59 0.47 2.43 8.58
CA GLU A 59 -0.54 3.39 8.14
C GLU A 59 -1.59 2.75 7.22
N LEU A 60 -1.18 1.80 6.37
CA LEU A 60 -2.09 1.04 5.52
C LEU A 60 -3.04 0.14 6.32
N ARG A 61 -2.52 -0.45 7.40
CA ARG A 61 -3.20 -1.46 8.23
C ARG A 61 -2.84 -1.23 9.70
N PRO A 62 -3.47 -0.24 10.36
CA PRO A 62 -3.29 -0.02 11.79
C PRO A 62 -3.94 -1.13 12.64
N ASP A 63 -4.80 -1.96 12.04
CA ASP A 63 -5.44 -3.12 12.68
C ASP A 63 -4.49 -4.33 12.83
N VAL A 64 -3.32 -4.32 12.20
CA VAL A 64 -2.37 -5.42 12.20
C VAL A 64 -1.13 -5.06 13.01
N ASP A 65 -0.72 -5.96 13.90
CA ASP A 65 0.57 -5.83 14.60
C ASP A 65 1.72 -6.26 13.69
N TRP A 66 2.29 -5.28 13.00
CA TRP A 66 3.42 -5.47 12.09
C TRP A 66 4.73 -5.83 12.80
N ALA A 67 4.86 -5.60 14.11
CA ALA A 67 6.05 -5.99 14.87
C ALA A 67 6.15 -7.52 14.95
N VAL A 68 5.02 -8.21 15.08
CA VAL A 68 4.93 -9.68 15.09
C VAL A 68 5.24 -10.27 13.71
N LEU A 69 4.66 -9.69 12.65
CA LEU A 69 4.86 -10.16 11.27
C LEU A 69 6.31 -10.01 10.80
N ARG A 70 6.97 -8.89 11.13
CA ARG A 70 8.39 -8.67 10.78
C ARG A 70 9.35 -9.64 11.48
N ASN A 71 8.96 -10.17 12.63
CA ASN A 71 9.81 -11.06 13.44
C ASN A 71 9.56 -12.57 13.18
N SER A 72 8.61 -12.91 12.32
CA SER A 72 8.21 -14.31 12.05
C SER A 72 9.04 -15.00 10.94
N GLY A 73 10.07 -14.33 10.42
CA GLY A 73 10.98 -14.85 9.39
C GLY A 73 12.27 -15.47 9.93
N LYS A 74 12.22 -16.21 11.04
CA LYS A 74 13.36 -16.97 11.59
C LYS A 74 13.19 -18.46 11.40
#